data_AF-A0A5J4PSQ2-F1
#
_entry.id   AF-A0A5J4PSQ2-F1
#
_cell.length_a   1.000
_cell.length_b   1.000
_cell.length_c   1.000
_cell.angle_alpha   90.00
_cell.angle_beta   90.00
_cell.angle_gamma   90.00
#
_symmetry.space_group_name_H-M   'P 1'
#
loop_
_entity.id
_entity.type
_entity.pdbx_description
1 polymer ?
#
loop_
_entity_poly.entity_id
_entity_poly.type
_entity_poly.pdbx_seq_one_letter_code
_entity_poly.pdbx_strand_id
1 'polypeptide(L)'
;AKDFPVMIEKGFQSDDQLIMFPAGICSRRQKGIIKDMEWKKAFIVKSVQTHRDIVPVYFNGRNSNFFYNLANITKALGIKVNVAMLYLVDEMFKNRHKTFTVTFGKSIPWQTFDKSKTPVQWAEYVKDIVYTL
;
A
#
# COMPACT_ATOMS: atom_id res chain seq x y z
N ALA A 1 -4.92 -2.19 -21.82
CA ALA A 1 -4.98 -3.24 -20.79
C ALA A 1 -4.06 -4.43 -21.08
N LYS A 2 -3.92 -4.90 -22.34
CA LYS A 2 -3.05 -6.04 -22.71
C LYS A 2 -1.56 -5.87 -22.34
N ASP A 3 -1.03 -4.65 -22.37
CA ASP A 3 0.41 -4.41 -22.16
C ASP A 3 0.80 -4.12 -20.70
N PHE A 4 -0.15 -4.07 -19.78
CA PHE A 4 0.11 -3.70 -18.39
C PHE A 4 1.13 -4.62 -17.69
N PRO A 5 1.06 -5.96 -17.82
CA PRO A 5 2.07 -6.84 -17.25
C PRO A 5 3.47 -6.60 -17.83
N VAL A 6 3.56 -6.31 -19.13
CA VAL A 6 4.83 -6.02 -19.83
C VAL A 6 5.42 -4.70 -19.34
N MET A 7 4.60 -3.67 -19.16
CA MET A 7 5.06 -2.38 -18.63
C MET A 7 5.57 -2.51 -17.19
N ILE A 8 4.89 -3.28 -16.33
CA ILE A 8 5.36 -3.55 -14.97
C ILE A 8 6.72 -4.25 -15.01
N GLU A 9 6.86 -5.29 -15.83
CA GLU A 9 8.12 -6.04 -15.93
C GLU A 9 9.27 -5.14 -16.40
N LYS A 10 9.04 -4.32 -17.44
CA LYS A 10 10.03 -3.34 -17.91
C LYS A 10 10.41 -2.36 -16.81
N GLY A 11 9.43 -1.86 -16.05
CA GLY A 11 9.70 -0.96 -14.93
C GLY A 11 10.57 -1.60 -13.85
N PHE A 12 10.41 -2.89 -13.57
CA PHE A 12 11.28 -3.61 -12.62
C PHE A 12 12.68 -3.89 -13.16
N GLN A 13 12.83 -3.98 -14.49
CA GLN A 13 14.12 -4.22 -15.14
C GLN A 13 14.89 -2.94 -15.50
N SER A 14 14.25 -1.77 -15.44
CA SER A 14 14.91 -0.49 -15.71
C SER A 14 15.67 0.03 -14.47
N ASP A 15 16.15 1.27 -14.53
CA ASP A 15 16.69 2.01 -13.36
C ASP A 15 15.64 2.94 -12.72
N ASP A 16 14.39 2.89 -13.21
CA ASP A 16 13.33 3.78 -12.74
C ASP A 16 12.94 3.47 -11.29
N GLN A 17 12.52 4.51 -10.58
CA GLN A 17 11.96 4.38 -9.24
C GLN A 17 10.51 3.91 -9.33
N LEU A 18 10.19 2.81 -8.64
CA LEU A 18 8.86 2.21 -8.64
C LEU A 18 8.16 2.47 -7.32
N ILE A 19 6.99 3.13 -7.40
CA ILE A 19 6.11 3.32 -6.25
C ILE A 19 5.06 2.22 -6.25
N MET A 20 4.91 1.53 -5.12
CA MET A 20 3.94 0.45 -4.95
C MET A 20 3.04 0.68 -3.75
N PHE A 21 1.77 0.32 -3.89
CA PHE A 21 0.78 0.31 -2.81
C PHE A 21 0.38 -1.15 -2.52
N PRO A 22 1.09 -1.85 -1.61
CA PRO A 22 0.95 -3.31 -1.51
C PRO A 22 -0.42 -3.78 -1.02
N ALA A 23 -1.19 -2.93 -0.34
CA ALA A 23 -2.56 -3.22 0.06
C ALA A 23 -3.56 -3.18 -1.11
N GLY A 24 -3.25 -2.45 -2.19
CA GLY A 24 -4.12 -2.25 -3.36
C GLY A 24 -5.39 -1.43 -3.10
N ILE A 25 -5.61 -0.97 -1.87
CA ILE A 25 -6.74 -0.13 -1.45
C ILE A 25 -6.28 0.83 -0.36
N CYS A 26 -6.99 1.96 -0.17
CA CYS A 26 -6.74 2.84 0.96
C CYS A 26 -6.95 2.11 2.30
N SER A 27 -6.29 2.58 3.37
CA SER A 27 -6.41 2.03 4.72
C SER A 27 -7.87 1.93 5.18
N ARG A 28 -8.16 1.00 6.10
CA ARG A 28 -9.49 0.78 6.66
C ARG A 28 -9.48 1.01 8.17
N ARG A 29 -10.63 1.45 8.69
CA ARG A 29 -10.81 1.63 10.14
C ARG A 29 -11.42 0.39 10.76
N GLN A 30 -10.64 -0.31 11.58
CA GLN A 30 -11.08 -1.50 12.33
C GLN A 30 -10.86 -1.26 13.83
N LYS A 31 -11.92 -1.39 14.64
CA LYS A 31 -11.85 -1.18 16.09
C LYS A 31 -11.16 0.14 16.48
N GLY A 32 -11.42 1.21 15.73
CA GLY A 32 -10.83 2.54 15.94
C GLY A 32 -9.45 2.77 15.30
N ILE A 33 -8.75 1.71 14.89
CA ILE A 33 -7.40 1.79 14.30
C ILE A 33 -7.51 1.92 12.78
N ILE A 34 -6.81 2.89 12.20
CA ILE A 34 -6.68 3.06 10.74
C ILE A 34 -5.34 2.46 10.33
N LYS A 35 -5.38 1.28 9.69
CA LYS A 35 -4.20 0.59 9.14
C LYS A 35 -4.57 0.04 7.77
N ASP A 36 -3.57 -0.19 6.94
CA ASP A 36 -3.70 -0.96 5.73
C ASP A 36 -4.15 -2.38 6.05
N MET A 37 -4.92 -2.92 5.12
CA MET A 37 -5.27 -4.33 5.11
C MET A 37 -4.01 -5.19 4.83
N GLU A 38 -4.20 -6.49 4.65
CA GLU A 38 -3.12 -7.40 4.26
C GLU A 38 -2.37 -6.87 3.03
N TRP A 39 -1.04 -6.78 3.14
CA TRP A 39 -0.17 -6.41 2.04
C TRP A 39 0.13 -7.61 1.14
N LYS A 40 0.09 -7.42 -0.18
CA LYS A 40 0.39 -8.48 -1.15
C LYS A 40 1.89 -8.63 -1.35
N LYS A 41 2.34 -9.88 -1.49
CA LYS A 41 3.76 -10.28 -1.59
C LYS A 41 4.50 -9.86 -2.87
N ALA A 42 3.81 -9.27 -3.85
CA ALA A 42 4.38 -9.07 -5.19
C ALA A 42 5.65 -8.19 -5.18
N PHE A 43 5.66 -7.13 -4.36
CA PHE A 43 6.82 -6.24 -4.25
C PHE A 43 8.05 -6.93 -3.63
N ILE A 44 7.85 -7.85 -2.66
CA ILE A 44 8.93 -8.67 -2.10
C ILE A 44 9.50 -9.61 -3.16
N VAL A 45 8.63 -10.34 -3.85
CA VAL A 45 9.06 -11.30 -4.89
C VAL A 45 9.84 -10.58 -5.98
N LYS A 46 9.34 -9.42 -6.43
CA LYS A 46 9.99 -8.64 -7.47
C LYS A 46 11.29 -7.99 -7.01
N SER A 47 11.35 -7.48 -5.79
CA SER A 47 12.58 -6.98 -5.16
C SER A 47 13.71 -8.01 -5.25
N VAL A 48 13.45 -9.26 -4.85
CA VAL A 48 14.44 -10.34 -4.94
C VAL A 48 14.78 -10.68 -6.38
N GLN A 49 13.77 -10.79 -7.26
CA GLN A 49 13.98 -11.17 -8.67
C GLN A 49 14.81 -10.15 -9.46
N THR A 50 14.66 -8.86 -9.17
CA THR A 50 15.32 -7.79 -9.91
C THR A 50 16.39 -7.07 -9.09
N HIS A 51 16.79 -7.64 -7.95
CA HIS A 51 17.82 -7.11 -7.06
C HIS A 51 17.61 -5.63 -6.68
N ARG A 52 16.36 -5.29 -6.35
CA ARG A 52 15.95 -3.92 -6.00
C ARG A 52 15.69 -3.79 -4.52
N ASP A 53 16.34 -2.82 -3.90
CA ASP A 53 16.09 -2.50 -2.50
C ASP A 53 14.71 -1.84 -2.32
N ILE A 54 14.14 -2.00 -1.14
CA ILE A 54 12.83 -1.43 -0.78
C ILE A 54 13.04 -0.28 0.20
N VAL A 55 12.50 0.90 -0.13
CA VAL A 55 12.44 2.04 0.79
C VAL A 55 11.04 2.09 1.42
N PRO A 56 10.90 1.86 2.73
CA PRO A 56 9.63 2.00 3.43
C PRO A 56 9.17 3.48 3.42
N VAL A 57 7.90 3.74 3.10
CA VAL A 57 7.33 5.09 3.10
C VAL A 57 6.04 5.10 3.92
N TYR A 58 6.02 5.91 4.99
CA TYR A 58 4.82 6.16 5.77
C TYR A 58 4.19 7.49 5.36
N PHE A 59 2.93 7.43 4.94
CA PHE A 59 2.14 8.61 4.61
C PHE A 59 1.20 8.93 5.77
N ASN A 60 1.49 9.99 6.52
CA ASN A 60 0.61 10.46 7.58
C ASN A 60 -0.53 11.30 6.97
N GLY A 61 -1.58 10.59 6.59
CA GLY A 61 -2.83 11.17 6.12
C GLY A 61 -3.99 10.22 6.36
N ARG A 62 -5.19 10.77 6.49
CA ARG A 62 -6.42 9.99 6.64
C ARG A 62 -7.55 10.59 5.82
N ASN A 63 -8.44 9.72 5.35
CA ASN A 63 -9.70 10.14 4.77
C ASN A 63 -10.67 10.59 5.87
N SER A 64 -11.83 11.10 5.46
CA SER A 64 -12.87 11.54 6.39
C SER A 64 -13.51 10.37 7.15
N ASN A 65 -14.10 10.69 8.31
CA ASN A 65 -14.91 9.73 9.07
C ASN A 65 -16.06 9.15 8.24
N PHE A 66 -16.63 9.94 7.32
CA PHE A 66 -17.67 9.50 6.41
C PHE A 66 -17.17 8.37 5.50
N PHE A 67 -16.00 8.53 4.89
CA PHE A 67 -15.39 7.49 4.04
C PHE A 67 -15.21 6.17 4.80
N TYR A 68 -14.68 6.22 6.02
CA TYR A 68 -14.48 5.02 6.84
C TYR A 68 -15.78 4.38 7.29
N ASN A 69 -16.78 5.18 7.66
CA ASN A 69 -18.10 4.67 8.04
C ASN A 69 -18.81 4.01 6.86
N LEU A 70 -18.80 4.67 5.69
CA LEU A 70 -19.38 4.14 4.47
C LEU A 70 -18.72 2.80 4.09
N ALA A 71 -17.39 2.73 4.12
CA ALA A 71 -16.66 1.49 3.84
C ALA A 71 -17.02 0.34 4.80
N ASN A 72 -17.25 0.65 6.09
CA ASN A 72 -17.66 -0.34 7.08
C ASN A 72 -19.11 -0.82 6.85
N ILE A 73 -20.01 0.10 6.53
CA ILE A 73 -21.42 -0.21 6.21
C ILE A 73 -21.50 -1.09 4.96
N THR A 74 -20.82 -0.71 3.87
CA THR A 74 -20.84 -1.48 2.61
C THR A 74 -20.26 -2.88 2.80
N LYS A 75 -19.22 -3.02 3.64
CA LYS A 75 -18.66 -4.32 4.03
C LYS A 75 -19.66 -5.14 4.83
N ALA A 76 -20.33 -4.54 5.83
CA ALA A 76 -21.31 -5.23 6.67
C ALA A 76 -22.52 -5.72 5.86
N LEU A 77 -22.94 -4.96 4.84
CA LEU A 77 -24.04 -5.31 3.95
C LEU A 77 -23.65 -6.31 2.83
N GLY A 78 -22.41 -6.79 2.79
CA GLY A 78 -21.94 -7.77 1.79
C GLY A 78 -21.84 -7.21 0.37
N ILE A 79 -21.91 -5.89 0.20
CA ILE A 79 -21.84 -5.24 -1.12
C ILE A 79 -20.41 -5.35 -1.63
N LYS A 80 -20.21 -6.20 -2.65
CA LYS A 80 -18.90 -6.45 -3.28
C LYS A 80 -18.38 -5.24 -4.09
N VAL A 81 -19.26 -4.31 -4.44
CA VAL A 81 -18.89 -3.05 -5.09
C VAL A 81 -18.25 -2.14 -4.05
N ASN A 82 -17.05 -1.65 -4.34
CA ASN A 82 -16.33 -0.72 -3.47
C ASN A 82 -16.95 0.68 -3.61
N VAL A 83 -18.19 0.85 -3.12
CA VAL A 83 -18.96 2.12 -3.20
C VAL A 83 -18.16 3.28 -2.57
N ALA A 84 -17.33 3.00 -1.58
CA ALA A 84 -16.41 3.98 -1.00
C ALA A 84 -15.41 4.57 -2.03
N MET A 85 -15.03 3.83 -3.09
CA MET A 85 -14.18 4.35 -4.17
C MET A 85 -14.88 5.43 -5.00
N LEU A 86 -16.22 5.40 -5.13
CA LEU A 86 -16.95 6.45 -5.84
C LEU A 86 -16.78 7.81 -5.15
N TYR A 87 -16.71 7.79 -3.82
CA TYR A 87 -16.48 8.98 -2.99
C TYR A 87 -15.00 9.33 -2.84
N LEU A 88 -14.09 8.58 -3.45
CA LEU A 88 -12.65 8.87 -3.34
C LEU A 88 -12.30 10.22 -3.94
N VAL A 89 -12.98 10.61 -5.03
CA VAL A 89 -12.81 11.91 -5.67
C VAL A 89 -13.16 13.04 -4.70
N ASP A 90 -14.29 12.93 -4.00
CA ASP A 90 -14.69 13.90 -2.98
C ASP A 90 -13.70 13.97 -1.82
N GLU A 91 -13.16 12.82 -1.40
CA GLU A 91 -12.10 12.77 -0.39
C GLU A 91 -10.81 13.46 -0.85
N MET A 92 -10.43 13.33 -2.12
CA MET A 92 -9.29 14.05 -2.69
C MET A 92 -9.53 15.57 -2.67
N PHE A 93 -10.72 16.04 -3.05
CA PHE A 93 -11.05 17.47 -2.99
C PHE A 93 -11.06 18.02 -1.56
N LYS A 94 -11.54 17.24 -0.58
CA LYS A 94 -11.47 17.61 0.86
C LYS A 94 -10.04 17.72 1.38
N ASN A 95 -9.07 17.16 0.67
CA ASN A 95 -7.65 17.21 1.01
C ASN A 95 -6.89 18.34 0.30
N ARG A 96 -7.58 19.17 -0.49
CA ARG A 96 -7.00 20.37 -1.09
C ARG A 96 -6.49 21.31 0.01
N HIS A 97 -5.30 21.87 -0.20
CA HIS A 97 -4.62 22.79 0.73
C HIS A 97 -4.28 22.22 2.11
N LYS A 98 -4.32 20.90 2.26
CA LYS A 98 -3.81 20.23 3.47
C LYS A 98 -2.33 19.89 3.33
N THR A 99 -1.62 19.98 4.44
CA THR A 99 -0.25 19.50 4.56
C THR A 99 -0.27 18.04 5.00
N PHE A 100 0.52 17.21 4.35
CA PHE A 100 0.74 15.81 4.71
C PHE A 100 2.20 15.61 5.07
N THR A 101 2.44 14.80 6.09
CA THR A 101 3.80 14.37 6.45
C THR A 101 4.08 13.03 5.78
N VAL A 102 5.20 12.95 5.07
CA VAL A 102 5.68 11.71 4.46
C VAL A 102 7.02 11.37 5.07
N THR A 103 7.12 10.21 5.71
CA THR A 103 8.36 9.73 6.34
C THR A 103 8.96 8.61 5.51
N PHE A 104 10.22 8.77 5.12
CA PHE A 104 10.99 7.74 4.41
C PHE A 104 11.86 6.98 5.41
N GLY A 105 11.69 5.67 5.46
CA GLY A 105 12.51 4.77 6.28
C GLY A 105 13.86 4.46 5.63
N LYS A 106 14.68 3.68 6.35
CA LYS A 106 15.94 3.18 5.81
C LYS A 106 15.69 2.17 4.68
N SER A 107 16.54 2.21 3.65
CA SER A 107 16.53 1.21 2.58
C SER A 107 16.72 -0.19 3.15
N ILE A 108 15.91 -1.14 2.68
CA ILE A 108 15.98 -2.57 3.01
C ILE A 108 16.59 -3.29 1.80
N PRO A 109 17.82 -3.82 1.90
CA PRO A 109 18.46 -4.55 0.82
C PRO A 109 17.63 -5.76 0.37
N TRP A 110 17.60 -6.04 -0.92
CA TRP A 110 16.85 -7.20 -1.43
C TRP A 110 17.33 -8.54 -0.82
N GLN A 111 18.59 -8.62 -0.40
CA GLN A 111 19.19 -9.78 0.26
C GLN A 111 18.60 -10.05 1.65
N THR A 112 17.95 -9.06 2.28
CA THR A 112 17.23 -9.26 3.54
C THR A 112 16.11 -10.28 3.39
N PHE A 113 15.50 -10.39 2.20
CA PHE A 113 14.37 -11.28 1.93
C PHE A 113 14.83 -12.69 1.57
N ASP A 114 15.44 -13.36 2.54
CA ASP A 114 15.92 -14.74 2.41
C ASP A 114 14.80 -15.79 2.60
N LYS A 115 15.20 -17.07 2.67
CA LYS A 115 14.27 -18.20 2.85
C LYS A 115 13.78 -18.41 4.29
N SER A 116 14.17 -17.58 5.26
CA SER A 116 13.74 -17.71 6.65
C SER A 116 12.27 -17.34 6.87
N LYS A 117 11.66 -16.60 5.95
CA LYS A 117 10.23 -16.28 5.95
C LYS A 117 9.61 -16.46 4.57
N THR A 118 8.31 -16.71 4.55
CA THR A 118 7.54 -16.66 3.31
C THR A 118 7.46 -15.22 2.79
N PRO A 119 7.28 -15.00 1.47
CA PRO A 119 7.13 -13.64 0.93
C PRO A 119 5.97 -12.83 1.54
N VAL A 120 4.93 -13.50 2.04
CA VAL A 120 3.81 -12.85 2.74
C VAL A 120 4.25 -12.36 4.13
N GLN A 121 5.00 -13.17 4.86
CA GLN A 121 5.57 -12.77 6.15
C GLN A 121 6.59 -11.64 6.00
N TRP A 122 7.40 -11.66 4.93
CA TRP A 122 8.27 -10.53 4.60
C TRP A 122 7.48 -9.26 4.26
N ALA A 123 6.34 -9.37 3.57
CA ALA A 123 5.48 -8.23 3.31
C ALA A 123 4.91 -7.63 4.61
N GLU A 124 4.50 -8.47 5.57
CA GLU A 124 4.04 -7.99 6.89
C GLU A 124 5.19 -7.38 7.70
N TYR A 125 6.40 -7.95 7.64
CA TYR A 125 7.59 -7.38 8.27
C TYR A 125 7.88 -5.95 7.76
N VAL A 126 7.86 -5.73 6.44
CA VAL A 126 8.06 -4.39 5.87
C VAL A 126 6.92 -3.45 6.27
N LYS A 127 5.68 -3.94 6.27
CA LYS A 127 4.53 -3.18 6.74
C LYS A 127 4.70 -2.73 8.19
N ASP A 128 5.15 -3.60 9.07
CA ASP A 128 5.38 -3.24 10.47
C ASP A 128 6.46 -2.18 10.62
N ILE A 129 7.55 -2.23 9.84
CA ILE A 129 8.53 -1.14 9.77
C ILE A 129 7.85 0.18 9.38
N VAL A 130 7.04 0.19 8.30
CA VAL A 130 6.34 1.39 7.84
C VAL A 130 5.46 2.00 8.93
N TYR A 131 4.79 1.19 9.74
CA TYR A 131 3.94 1.68 10.83
C TYR A 131 4.68 2.06 12.12
N THR A 132 6.02 1.93 12.14
CA THR A 132 6.89 2.44 13.21
C THR A 132 7.61 3.74 12.87
N LEU A 133 7.47 4.23 11.63
CA LEU A 133 8.00 5.52 11.15
C LEU A 133 7.13 6.70 11.58
#